data_AF-A0AAU2ANX8-F1
#
_entry.id   AF-A0AAU2ANX8-F1
#
_cell.length_a   1.000
_cell.length_b   1.000
_cell.length_c   1.000
_cell.angle_alpha   90.00
_cell.angle_beta   90.00
_cell.angle_gamma   90.00
#
_symmetry.space_group_name_H-M   'P 1'
#
loop_
_entity.id
_entity.type
_entity.pdbx_description
1 polymer ?
#
loop_
_entity_poly.entity_id
_entity_poly.type
_entity_poly.pdbx_seq_one_letter_code
_entity_poly.pdbx_strand_id
1 'polypeptide(L)'
;MIKAVLGTMPMFWPGLLCSLVPAALLNRPVGRLLRAHWAVAFVLLLALGWLVTLSLLPDTQGPFWEYSRFAVRHCTLDGVRLRPPGEWLTSRQADLDVLVFLPIGFAAALAGTKPRVVAVLVAAAALPFGVEAAQYAVPALGRACDLQDVCDNLLGLALGAAFGLLAGPLARAGARSLREGRA
;
A
#
# COMPACT_ATOMS: atom_id res chain seq x y z
N MET A 1 15.21 7.41 -17.41
CA MET A 1 15.09 6.94 -16.01
C MET A 1 14.20 5.70 -15.87
N ILE A 2 13.00 5.63 -16.48
CA ILE A 2 12.13 4.43 -16.46
C ILE A 2 12.81 3.14 -16.97
N LYS A 3 13.61 3.23 -18.04
CA LYS A 3 14.35 2.07 -18.59
C LYS A 3 15.42 1.49 -17.63
N ALA A 4 15.94 2.29 -16.70
CA ALA A 4 16.93 1.81 -15.73
C ALA A 4 16.28 1.00 -14.60
N VAL A 5 15.08 1.42 -14.15
CA VAL A 5 14.28 0.70 -13.14
C VAL A 5 13.71 -0.61 -13.68
N LEU A 6 13.26 -0.62 -14.94
CA LEU A 6 12.74 -1.81 -15.61
C LEU A 6 13.82 -2.86 -15.90
N GLY A 7 15.10 -2.45 -15.97
CA GLY A 7 16.23 -3.37 -16.21
C GLY A 7 16.81 -3.99 -14.94
N THR A 8 16.61 -3.39 -13.76
CA THR A 8 17.17 -3.85 -12.48
C THR A 8 16.18 -4.58 -11.58
N MET A 9 14.89 -4.59 -11.91
CA MET A 9 13.85 -5.29 -11.14
C MET A 9 13.14 -6.33 -12.02
N PRO A 10 13.76 -7.52 -12.28
CA PRO A 10 13.16 -8.55 -13.13
C PRO A 10 11.77 -9.02 -12.64
N MET A 11 11.48 -8.82 -11.35
CA MET A 11 10.20 -9.17 -10.73
C MET A 11 9.12 -8.07 -10.78
N PHE A 12 9.43 -6.88 -11.31
CA PHE A 12 8.47 -5.78 -11.44
C PHE A 12 7.26 -6.15 -12.30
N TRP A 13 7.49 -6.75 -13.47
CA TRP A 13 6.42 -7.17 -14.39
C TRP A 13 5.58 -8.33 -13.86
N PRO A 14 6.18 -9.43 -13.33
CA PRO A 14 5.42 -10.47 -12.66
C PRO A 14 4.57 -9.94 -11.51
N GLY A 15 5.13 -9.08 -10.65
CA GLY A 15 4.42 -8.45 -9.54
C GLY A 15 3.26 -7.56 -9.98
N LEU A 16 3.48 -6.75 -11.01
CA LEU A 16 2.43 -5.94 -11.63
C LEU A 16 1.33 -6.84 -12.19
N LEU A 17 1.65 -7.89 -12.93
CA LEU A 17 0.64 -8.81 -13.49
C LEU A 17 -0.12 -9.58 -12.39
N CYS A 18 0.59 -10.05 -11.36
CA CYS A 18 0.01 -10.75 -10.21
C CYS A 18 -0.91 -9.86 -9.37
N SER A 19 -0.74 -8.53 -9.39
CA SER A 19 -1.64 -7.59 -8.72
C SER A 19 -2.78 -7.11 -9.62
N LEU A 20 -2.52 -6.91 -10.92
CA LEU A 20 -3.49 -6.38 -11.88
C LEU A 20 -4.60 -7.38 -12.21
N VAL A 21 -4.26 -8.67 -12.38
CA VAL A 21 -5.22 -9.71 -12.75
C VAL A 21 -6.25 -9.94 -11.64
N PRO A 22 -5.88 -10.17 -10.36
CA PRO A 22 -6.85 -10.29 -9.27
C PRO A 22 -7.62 -9.00 -9.05
N ALA A 23 -6.98 -7.82 -9.16
CA ALA A 23 -7.67 -6.54 -9.04
C ALA A 23 -8.76 -6.38 -10.10
N ALA A 24 -8.48 -6.74 -11.35
CA ALA A 24 -9.44 -6.68 -12.45
C ALA A 24 -10.60 -7.66 -12.29
N LEU A 25 -10.35 -8.86 -11.76
CA LEU A 25 -11.37 -9.91 -11.58
C LEU A 25 -12.23 -9.70 -10.33
N LEU A 26 -11.62 -9.22 -9.23
CA LEU A 26 -12.28 -9.11 -7.92
C LEU A 26 -12.84 -7.72 -7.61
N ASN A 27 -12.62 -6.72 -8.47
CA ASN A 27 -13.12 -5.34 -8.27
C ASN A 27 -14.65 -5.28 -8.06
N ARG A 28 -15.44 -6.04 -8.82
CA ARG A 28 -16.91 -6.06 -8.74
C ARG A 28 -17.43 -6.76 -7.48
N PRO A 29 -16.98 -7.98 -7.11
CA PRO A 29 -17.42 -8.62 -5.87
C PRO A 29 -16.98 -7.81 -4.63
N VAL A 30 -15.73 -7.30 -4.62
CA VAL A 30 -15.23 -6.50 -3.50
C VAL A 30 -15.94 -5.15 -3.43
N GLY A 31 -16.20 -4.49 -4.56
CA GLY A 31 -17.00 -3.26 -4.60
C GLY A 31 -18.40 -3.45 -4.02
N ARG A 32 -19.09 -4.55 -4.38
CA ARG A 32 -20.39 -4.92 -3.78
C ARG A 32 -20.26 -5.20 -2.28
N LEU A 33 -19.25 -5.98 -1.89
CA LEU A 33 -18.98 -6.31 -0.49
C LEU A 33 -18.70 -5.07 0.35
N LEU A 34 -18.01 -4.07 -0.20
CA LEU A 34 -17.68 -2.80 0.47
C LEU A 34 -18.77 -1.72 0.30
N ARG A 35 -19.80 -1.96 -0.53
CA ARG A 35 -20.80 -0.95 -0.95
C ARG A 35 -20.10 0.29 -1.54
N ALA A 36 -18.99 0.07 -2.22
CA ALA A 36 -18.20 1.11 -2.87
C ALA A 36 -18.29 0.95 -4.39
N HIS A 37 -17.92 2.00 -5.13
CA HIS A 37 -17.81 1.92 -6.58
C HIS A 37 -16.72 0.91 -6.98
N TRP A 38 -16.88 0.22 -8.13
CA TRP A 38 -15.93 -0.78 -8.60
C TRP A 38 -14.51 -0.23 -8.77
N ALA A 39 -14.37 1.05 -9.10
CA ALA A 39 -13.08 1.72 -9.22
C ALA A 39 -12.35 1.84 -7.88
N VAL A 40 -13.08 2.09 -6.77
CA VAL A 40 -12.48 2.17 -5.42
C VAL A 40 -11.96 0.79 -5.02
N ALA A 41 -12.73 -0.26 -5.27
CA ALA A 41 -12.31 -1.64 -5.03
C ALA A 41 -11.12 -2.05 -5.90
N PHE A 42 -11.09 -1.63 -7.17
CA PHE A 42 -9.95 -1.87 -8.05
C PHE A 42 -8.66 -1.20 -7.53
N VAL A 43 -8.72 0.08 -7.16
CA VAL A 43 -7.57 0.81 -6.61
C VAL A 43 -7.10 0.18 -5.31
N LEU A 44 -8.01 -0.21 -4.41
CA LEU A 44 -7.66 -0.89 -3.16
C LEU A 44 -6.94 -2.22 -3.44
N LEU A 45 -7.49 -3.06 -4.31
CA LEU A 45 -6.89 -4.36 -4.65
C LEU A 45 -5.55 -4.22 -5.35
N LEU A 46 -5.43 -3.25 -6.25
CA LEU A 46 -4.16 -2.97 -6.94
C LEU A 46 -3.10 -2.50 -5.95
N ALA A 47 -3.45 -1.59 -5.04
CA ALA A 47 -2.54 -1.10 -4.00
C ALA A 47 -2.12 -2.21 -3.02
N LEU A 48 -3.04 -3.09 -2.62
CA LEU A 48 -2.73 -4.26 -1.80
C LEU A 48 -1.82 -5.26 -2.53
N GLY A 49 -2.07 -5.52 -3.80
CA GLY A 49 -1.19 -6.37 -4.61
C GLY A 49 0.20 -5.76 -4.78
N TRP A 50 0.26 -4.43 -4.91
CA TRP A 50 1.52 -3.69 -4.96
C TRP A 50 2.28 -3.75 -3.64
N LEU A 51 1.59 -3.61 -2.50
CA LEU A 51 2.16 -3.80 -1.17
C LEU A 51 2.80 -5.18 -1.03
N VAL A 52 2.05 -6.24 -1.34
CA VAL A 52 2.58 -7.61 -1.30
C VAL A 52 3.80 -7.75 -2.22
N THR A 53 3.73 -7.15 -3.42
CA THR A 53 4.81 -7.21 -4.39
C THR A 53 6.08 -6.52 -3.87
N LEU A 54 5.97 -5.29 -3.36
CA LEU A 54 7.14 -4.52 -2.93
C LEU A 54 7.71 -4.99 -1.59
N SER A 55 6.84 -5.44 -0.68
CA SER A 55 7.25 -5.80 0.68
C SER A 55 7.64 -7.26 0.85
N LEU A 56 7.12 -8.16 0.01
CA LEU A 56 7.35 -9.62 0.14
C LEU A 56 8.10 -10.24 -1.04
N LEU A 57 8.38 -9.52 -2.13
CA LEU A 57 9.33 -10.06 -3.11
C LEU A 57 10.77 -9.87 -2.61
N PRO A 58 11.58 -10.94 -2.67
CA PRO A 58 12.97 -10.87 -2.27
C PRO A 58 13.73 -9.90 -3.17
N ASP A 59 14.71 -9.21 -2.58
CA ASP A 59 15.70 -8.49 -3.39
C ASP A 59 16.46 -9.52 -4.24
N THR A 60 16.47 -9.34 -5.56
CA THR A 60 16.97 -10.34 -6.51
C THR A 60 18.43 -10.14 -6.88
N GLN A 61 19.17 -9.34 -6.10
CA GLN A 61 20.59 -9.08 -6.35
C GLN A 61 21.49 -10.31 -6.10
N GLY A 62 20.95 -11.40 -5.54
CA GLY A 62 21.62 -12.68 -5.39
C GLY A 62 20.66 -13.88 -5.32
N PRO A 63 21.18 -15.12 -5.34
CA PRO A 63 20.37 -16.32 -5.12
C PRO A 63 19.74 -16.32 -3.73
N PHE A 64 18.46 -16.73 -3.62
CA PHE A 64 17.65 -16.68 -2.38
C PHE A 64 18.36 -17.29 -1.15
N TRP A 65 19.19 -18.31 -1.39
CA TRP A 65 19.90 -19.03 -0.35
C TRP A 65 20.98 -18.16 0.32
N GLU A 66 21.60 -17.24 -0.43
CA GLU A 66 22.69 -16.40 0.08
C GLU A 66 22.18 -15.36 1.09
N TYR A 67 20.96 -14.85 0.88
CA TYR A 67 20.27 -13.97 1.83
C TYR A 67 19.94 -14.65 3.15
N SER A 68 19.65 -15.95 3.14
CA SER A 68 19.38 -16.71 4.37
C SER A 68 20.59 -16.80 5.30
N ARG A 69 21.82 -16.62 4.79
CA ARG A 69 23.05 -16.59 5.61
C ARG A 69 23.24 -15.28 6.39
N PHE A 70 22.68 -14.19 5.88
CA PHE A 70 22.71 -12.86 6.51
C PHE A 70 21.35 -12.49 7.13
N ALA A 71 20.47 -13.48 7.26
CA ALA A 71 19.17 -13.39 7.89
C ALA A 71 19.26 -12.80 9.29
N VAL A 72 18.91 -11.53 9.41
CA VAL A 72 18.86 -10.82 10.69
C VAL A 72 17.54 -11.17 11.38
N ARG A 73 17.62 -11.83 12.55
CA ARG A 73 16.43 -12.19 13.37
C ARG A 73 16.15 -11.21 14.50
N HIS A 74 16.48 -9.94 14.30
CA HIS A 74 16.12 -8.89 15.23
C HIS A 74 15.38 -7.79 14.48
N CYS A 75 14.33 -7.27 15.10
CA CYS A 75 13.69 -6.04 14.64
C CYS A 75 14.47 -4.86 15.21
N THR A 76 14.84 -3.92 14.36
CA THR A 76 15.36 -2.64 14.83
C THR A 76 14.22 -1.80 15.39
N LEU A 77 14.41 -1.35 16.63
CA LEU A 77 13.50 -0.44 17.33
C LEU A 77 14.13 0.95 17.52
N ASP A 78 15.37 1.11 17.06
CA ASP A 78 16.12 2.35 17.20
C ASP A 78 15.64 3.40 16.21
N GLY A 79 15.39 4.61 16.70
CA GLY A 79 15.13 5.77 15.84
C GLY A 79 13.67 5.97 15.41
N VAL A 80 12.69 5.32 16.06
CA VAL A 80 11.26 5.54 15.80
C VAL A 80 10.90 7.02 15.93
N ARG A 81 10.69 7.70 14.81
CA ARG A 81 10.41 9.14 14.73
C ARG A 81 9.48 9.43 13.57
N LEU A 82 8.68 10.48 13.71
CA LEU A 82 7.99 11.07 12.56
C LEU A 82 9.04 11.75 11.67
N ARG A 83 9.33 11.15 10.51
CA ARG A 83 10.22 11.76 9.53
C ARG A 83 9.57 13.05 8.99
N PRO A 84 10.27 14.20 9.00
CA PRO A 84 9.74 15.41 8.40
C PRO A 84 9.58 15.24 6.88
N PRO A 85 8.63 15.94 6.24
CA PRO A 85 8.32 15.75 4.82
C PRO A 85 9.51 15.96 3.87
N GLY A 86 10.49 16.78 4.28
CA GLY A 86 11.70 17.02 3.51
C GLY A 86 12.65 15.82 3.43
N GLU A 87 12.59 14.90 4.40
CA GLU A 87 13.42 13.69 4.42
C GLU A 87 12.84 12.54 3.57
N TRP A 88 11.53 12.59 3.25
CA TRP A 88 10.88 11.62 2.36
C TRP A 88 11.53 11.70 0.97
N LEU A 89 11.56 12.92 0.40
CA LEU A 89 12.12 13.21 -0.93
C LEU A 89 13.62 12.85 -1.10
N THR A 90 14.34 12.68 0.01
CA THR A 90 15.77 12.30 0.01
C THR A 90 16.00 10.81 0.24
N SER A 91 15.03 10.09 0.81
CA SER A 91 15.16 8.68 1.21
C SER A 91 14.34 7.78 0.29
N ARG A 92 15.01 7.11 -0.66
CA ARG A 92 14.35 6.26 -1.68
C ARG A 92 13.48 5.12 -1.12
N GLN A 93 13.72 4.65 0.10
CA GLN A 93 12.95 3.58 0.74
C GLN A 93 11.71 4.12 1.46
N ALA A 94 11.86 5.16 2.29
CA ALA A 94 10.73 5.82 2.97
C ALA A 94 9.70 6.38 1.98
N ASP A 95 10.16 6.86 0.81
CA ASP A 95 9.29 7.33 -0.28
C ASP A 95 8.40 6.22 -0.86
N LEU A 96 8.84 4.97 -0.89
CA LEU A 96 8.07 3.87 -1.49
C LEU A 96 6.97 3.40 -0.52
N ASP A 97 7.30 3.24 0.75
CA ASP A 97 6.39 2.69 1.76
C ASP A 97 5.20 3.62 2.06
N VAL A 98 5.48 4.92 2.28
CA VAL A 98 4.43 5.95 2.42
C VAL A 98 3.53 6.01 1.18
N LEU A 99 4.13 5.91 -0.01
CA LEU A 99 3.41 6.03 -1.29
C LEU A 99 2.51 4.82 -1.59
N VAL A 100 2.82 3.63 -1.06
CA VAL A 100 1.95 2.44 -1.21
C VAL A 100 0.73 2.52 -0.30
N PHE A 101 0.87 3.00 0.94
CA PHE A 101 -0.24 3.05 1.89
C PHE A 101 -1.19 4.23 1.66
N LEU A 102 -0.73 5.29 1.01
CA LEU A 102 -1.56 6.43 0.63
C LEU A 102 -2.78 6.07 -0.24
N PRO A 103 -2.67 5.33 -1.36
CA PRO A 103 -3.83 4.89 -2.13
C PRO A 103 -4.70 3.88 -1.37
N ILE A 104 -4.14 3.06 -0.47
CA ILE A 104 -4.92 2.16 0.40
C ILE A 104 -5.81 2.99 1.33
N GLY A 105 -5.26 3.99 2.02
CA GLY A 105 -6.00 4.87 2.91
C GLY A 105 -7.07 5.67 2.18
N PHE A 106 -6.73 6.19 1.00
CA PHE A 106 -7.66 6.93 0.15
C PHE A 106 -8.85 6.06 -0.28
N ALA A 107 -8.58 4.85 -0.79
CA ALA A 107 -9.64 3.94 -1.21
C ALA A 107 -10.48 3.43 -0.02
N ALA A 108 -9.86 3.16 1.13
CA ALA A 108 -10.53 2.75 2.36
C ALA A 108 -11.51 3.83 2.86
N ALA A 109 -11.10 5.10 2.84
CA ALA A 109 -11.93 6.25 3.22
C ALA A 109 -13.14 6.47 2.29
N LEU A 110 -13.05 6.01 1.03
CA LEU A 110 -14.12 6.07 0.04
C LEU A 110 -15.03 4.83 0.05
N ALA A 111 -14.83 3.90 1.00
CA ALA A 111 -15.73 2.77 1.18
C ALA A 111 -17.14 3.22 1.58
N GLY A 112 -18.14 2.37 1.34
CA GLY A 112 -19.55 2.77 1.33
C GLY A 112 -20.05 3.42 2.63
N THR A 113 -20.23 2.62 3.68
CA THR A 113 -20.82 3.08 4.95
C THR A 113 -19.76 3.34 6.01
N LYS A 114 -20.00 4.28 6.94
CA LYS A 114 -19.10 4.60 8.07
C LYS A 114 -18.53 3.35 8.80
N PRO A 115 -19.32 2.35 9.21
CA PRO A 115 -18.76 1.16 9.89
C PRO A 115 -17.82 0.35 8.99
N ARG A 116 -18.05 0.34 7.67
CA ARG A 116 -17.16 -0.35 6.72
C ARG A 116 -15.88 0.42 6.48
N VAL A 117 -15.96 1.75 6.38
CA VAL A 117 -14.77 2.62 6.33
C VAL A 117 -13.89 2.34 7.55
N VAL A 118 -14.46 2.33 8.75
CA VAL A 118 -13.72 2.01 9.98
C VAL A 118 -13.14 0.60 9.91
N ALA A 119 -13.93 -0.42 9.55
CA ALA A 119 -13.44 -1.79 9.46
C ALA A 119 -12.28 -1.95 8.46
N VAL A 120 -12.37 -1.32 7.28
CA VAL A 120 -11.32 -1.38 6.26
C VAL A 120 -10.08 -0.60 6.69
N LEU A 121 -10.24 0.57 7.34
CA LEU A 121 -9.10 1.33 7.87
C LEU A 121 -8.39 0.59 9.02
N VAL A 122 -9.14 -0.07 9.91
CA VAL A 122 -8.56 -0.91 10.97
C VAL A 122 -7.81 -2.09 10.36
N ALA A 123 -8.40 -2.77 9.38
CA ALA A 123 -7.72 -3.85 8.66
C ALA A 123 -6.46 -3.34 7.95
N ALA A 124 -6.52 -2.18 7.31
CA ALA A 124 -5.38 -1.57 6.64
C ALA A 124 -4.29 -1.13 7.63
N ALA A 125 -4.65 -0.65 8.81
CA ALA A 125 -3.71 -0.29 9.88
C ALA A 125 -3.01 -1.52 10.48
N ALA A 126 -3.61 -2.71 10.37
CA ALA A 126 -2.97 -3.95 10.78
C ALA A 126 -1.97 -4.51 9.74
N LEU A 127 -2.05 -4.07 8.47
CA LEU A 127 -1.18 -4.58 7.40
C LEU A 127 0.31 -4.33 7.63
N PRO A 128 0.79 -3.14 8.05
CA PRO A 128 2.22 -2.91 8.27
C PRO A 128 2.79 -3.88 9.30
N PHE A 129 2.07 -4.14 10.40
CA PHE A 129 2.47 -5.11 11.41
C PHE A 129 2.53 -6.53 10.86
N GLY A 130 1.59 -6.90 9.99
CA GLY A 130 1.59 -8.21 9.33
C GLY A 130 2.77 -8.37 8.36
N VAL A 131 3.15 -7.29 7.66
CA VAL A 131 4.31 -7.27 6.77
C VAL A 131 5.60 -7.45 7.55
N GLU A 132 5.82 -6.66 8.61
CA GLU A 132 7.00 -6.80 9.48
C GLU A 132 7.08 -8.20 10.11
N ALA A 133 5.95 -8.73 10.59
CA ALA A 133 5.89 -10.07 11.16
C ALA A 133 6.23 -11.16 10.12
N ALA A 134 5.80 -10.99 8.86
CA ALA A 134 6.15 -11.89 7.77
C ALA A 134 7.64 -11.80 7.42
N GLN A 135 8.21 -10.60 7.38
CA GLN A 135 9.65 -10.40 7.13
C GLN A 135 10.50 -10.97 8.26
N TYR A 136 10.06 -10.82 9.52
CA TYR A 136 10.68 -11.46 10.67
C TYR A 136 10.59 -12.99 10.61
N ALA A 137 9.44 -13.54 10.23
CA ALA A 137 9.22 -14.98 10.12
C ALA A 137 9.96 -15.61 8.92
N VAL A 138 10.21 -14.83 7.87
CA VAL A 138 10.89 -15.28 6.64
C VAL A 138 12.13 -14.42 6.35
N PRO A 139 13.24 -14.62 7.12
CA PRO A 139 14.47 -13.86 6.91
C PRO A 139 15.11 -14.05 5.53
N ALA A 140 14.73 -15.10 4.80
CA ALA A 140 15.16 -15.36 3.43
C ALA A 140 14.71 -14.28 2.43
N LEU A 141 13.80 -13.37 2.83
CA LEU A 141 13.42 -12.21 2.04
C LEU A 141 14.52 -11.15 1.97
N GLY A 142 15.57 -11.23 2.81
CA GLY A 142 16.70 -10.30 2.81
C GLY A 142 16.34 -8.90 3.30
N ARG A 143 15.18 -8.74 3.94
CA ARG A 143 14.70 -7.50 4.58
C ARG A 143 14.74 -7.69 6.09
N ALA A 144 15.39 -6.77 6.80
CA ALA A 144 15.32 -6.73 8.26
C ALA A 144 14.03 -6.01 8.67
N CYS A 145 13.39 -6.51 9.72
CA CYS A 145 12.21 -5.88 10.30
C CYS A 145 12.58 -4.54 10.94
N ASP A 146 11.84 -3.48 10.64
CA ASP A 146 12.06 -2.12 11.17
C ASP A 146 10.73 -1.50 11.63
N LEU A 147 10.65 -1.15 12.91
CA LEU A 147 9.45 -0.50 13.45
C LEU A 147 9.23 0.90 12.85
N GLN A 148 10.27 1.54 12.32
CA GLN A 148 10.13 2.80 11.62
C GLN A 148 9.28 2.65 10.35
N ASP A 149 9.37 1.53 9.64
CA ASP A 149 8.60 1.27 8.41
C ASP A 149 7.10 1.14 8.74
N VAL A 150 6.75 0.59 9.91
CA VAL A 150 5.37 0.58 10.42
C VAL A 150 4.84 2.01 10.59
N CYS A 151 5.63 2.90 11.22
CA CYS A 151 5.23 4.28 11.44
C CYS A 151 5.04 5.05 10.13
N ASP A 152 5.95 4.88 9.18
CA ASP A 152 5.87 5.53 7.86
C ASP A 152 4.64 5.03 7.07
N ASN A 153 4.38 3.72 7.09
CA ASN A 153 3.19 3.13 6.47
C ASN A 153 1.88 3.62 7.10
N LEU A 154 1.82 3.71 8.43
CA LEU A 154 0.66 4.25 9.14
C LEU A 154 0.43 5.74 8.83
N LEU A 155 1.51 6.51 8.66
CA LEU A 155 1.42 7.91 8.25
C LEU A 155 0.87 8.03 6.82
N GLY A 156 1.38 7.23 5.89
CA GLY A 156 0.84 7.16 4.52
C GLY A 156 -0.64 6.80 4.50
N LEU A 157 -1.04 5.82 5.31
CA LEU A 157 -2.44 5.41 5.47
C LEU A 157 -3.31 6.56 6.01
N ALA A 158 -2.83 7.27 7.05
CA ALA A 158 -3.55 8.38 7.67
C ALA A 158 -3.72 9.55 6.69
N LEU A 159 -2.66 9.92 5.96
CA LEU A 159 -2.71 10.96 4.92
C LEU A 159 -3.68 10.58 3.80
N GLY A 160 -3.56 9.36 3.28
CA GLY A 160 -4.46 8.82 2.27
C GLY A 160 -5.93 8.87 2.71
N ALA A 161 -6.21 8.42 3.94
CA ALA A 161 -7.55 8.44 4.51
C ALA A 161 -8.08 9.86 4.67
N ALA A 162 -7.27 10.80 5.15
CA ALA A 162 -7.64 12.21 5.24
C ALA A 162 -8.00 12.79 3.86
N PHE A 163 -7.17 12.54 2.84
CA PHE A 163 -7.49 12.96 1.47
C PHE A 163 -8.78 12.33 0.94
N GLY A 164 -9.02 11.05 1.18
CA GLY A 164 -10.24 10.37 0.75
C GLY A 164 -11.50 10.92 1.42
N LEU A 165 -11.42 11.22 2.72
CA LEU A 165 -12.53 11.83 3.47
C LEU A 165 -12.81 13.27 3.05
N LEU A 166 -11.79 14.04 2.67
CA LEU A 166 -11.94 15.42 2.18
C LEU A 166 -12.44 15.47 0.72
N ALA A 167 -11.92 14.58 -0.14
CA ALA A 167 -12.30 14.52 -1.54
C ALA A 167 -13.69 13.88 -1.76
N GLY A 168 -14.10 12.94 -0.90
CA GLY A 168 -15.35 12.21 -1.04
C GLY A 168 -16.62 13.08 -1.09
N PRO A 169 -16.79 14.10 -0.22
CA PRO A 169 -17.88 15.07 -0.30
C PRO A 169 -17.84 15.91 -1.58
N LEU A 170 -16.65 16.39 -1.98
CA LEU A 170 -16.46 17.23 -3.17
C LEU A 170 -16.79 16.47 -4.46
N ALA A 171 -16.30 15.23 -4.59
CA ALA A 171 -16.60 14.37 -5.72
C ALA A 171 -18.11 14.04 -5.81
N ARG A 172 -18.76 13.82 -4.66
CA ARG A 172 -20.22 13.59 -4.59
C ARG A 172 -21.02 14.84 -4.92
N ALA A 173 -20.55 16.02 -4.56
CA ALA A 173 -21.20 17.30 -4.89
C ALA A 173 -21.07 17.61 -6.39
N GLY A 174 -19.87 17.50 -6.97
CA GLY A 174 -19.66 17.71 -8.41
C GLY A 174 -20.40 16.71 -9.29
N ALA A 175 -20.54 15.45 -8.86
CA ALA A 175 -21.32 14.45 -9.59
C ALA A 175 -22.83 14.75 -9.58
N ARG A 176 -23.36 15.46 -8.56
CA ARG A 176 -24.76 15.88 -8.52
C ARG A 176 -25.01 17.08 -9.44
N SER A 177 -24.14 18.10 -9.38
CA SER A 177 -24.30 19.30 -10.22
C SER A 177 -24.24 18.98 -11.72
N LEU A 178 -23.38 18.04 -12.14
CA LEU A 178 -23.32 17.57 -13.54
C LEU A 178 -24.55 16.78 -13.99
N ARG A 179 -25.30 16.16 -13.05
CA ARG A 179 -26.56 15.48 -13.37
C ARG A 179 -27.72 16.46 -13.46
N GLU A 180 -27.76 17.46 -12.60
CA GLU A 180 -28.78 18.52 -12.61
C GLU A 180 -28.65 19.43 -13.84
N GLY A 181 -27.42 19.72 -14.32
CA GLY A 181 -27.21 20.47 -15.56
C GLY A 181 -27.43 19.69 -16.87
N ARG A 182 -27.75 18.39 -16.79
CA ARG A 182 -28.08 17.52 -17.93
C ARG A 182 -29.56 17.15 -18.03
N ALA A 183 -30.36 17.49 -17.02
CA ALA A 183 -31.81 17.31 -16.99
C ALA A 183 -32.50 18.58 -17.51
#